data_AF-A0A2H0C742-F1
#
_entry.id   AF-A0A2H0C742-F1
#
_cell.length_a   1.000
_cell.length_b   1.000
_cell.length_c   1.000
_cell.angle_alpha   90.00
_cell.angle_beta   90.00
_cell.angle_gamma   90.00
#
_symmetry.space_group_name_H-M   'P 1'
#
loop_
_entity.id
_entity.type
_entity.pdbx_description
1 polymer ?
#
loop_
_entity_poly.entity_id
_entity_poly.type
_entity_poly.pdbx_seq_one_letter_code
_entity_poly.pdbx_strand_id
1 'polypeptide(L)'
;MSKVSIPHEAIGSEGKMPYADIHNTFANSAYGKILEQEVRFGQYRHTPADHWKALLGPDVCNLQHAWLVYNRTRAFLSLALQKDPSAYSFDEQEKLLLTALCHDWGEVVVKDHEYGSKTHEKERREVAAIHRFAGELLPDPAIRDKMHWVADHIVDGKVDRREAMKSNSYIGTQLQESFEAIEQLDFTRTPLRAWDVHRSMSRRDHPVQRAALRSMGHTIVSAHIPILTHYAEDFTAVHHYLLAWRAHIQKVIDDDTETVLREYPLKKDTFTPETAKNVRRLWEGWLEENG
;
A
#
# COMPACT_ATOMS: atom_id res chain seq x y z
N MET A 1 18.57 -23.46 -16.22
CA MET A 1 17.83 -22.98 -15.04
C MET A 1 16.36 -22.92 -15.43
N SER A 2 15.45 -23.64 -14.75
CA SER A 2 14.02 -23.52 -15.00
C SER A 2 13.58 -22.11 -14.62
N LYS A 3 12.78 -21.44 -15.47
CA LYS A 3 12.14 -20.17 -15.08
C LYS A 3 11.24 -20.47 -13.88
N VAL A 4 11.57 -19.89 -12.73
CA VAL A 4 10.62 -19.87 -11.60
C VAL A 4 9.40 -19.09 -12.07
N SER A 5 8.23 -19.75 -12.09
CA SER A 5 6.99 -19.15 -12.54
C SER A 5 6.14 -18.83 -11.33
N ILE A 6 5.77 -17.55 -11.19
CA ILE A 6 4.80 -17.11 -10.19
C ILE A 6 3.44 -17.71 -10.56
N PRO A 7 2.65 -18.21 -9.59
CA PRO A 7 1.31 -18.70 -9.86
C PRO A 7 0.42 -17.62 -10.46
N HIS A 8 -0.44 -18.04 -11.38
CA HIS A 8 -1.48 -17.20 -12.01
C HIS A 8 -2.89 -17.56 -11.51
N GLU A 9 -2.99 -18.62 -10.71
CA GLU A 9 -4.23 -19.23 -10.26
C GLU A 9 -4.03 -19.71 -8.83
N ALA A 10 -5.06 -19.58 -8.00
CA ALA A 10 -5.12 -20.22 -6.70
C ALA A 10 -5.52 -21.69 -6.85
N ILE A 11 -4.88 -22.58 -6.09
CA ILE A 11 -5.22 -24.00 -6.06
C ILE A 11 -6.40 -24.22 -5.12
N GLY A 12 -7.53 -24.67 -5.66
CA GLY A 12 -8.71 -25.09 -4.93
C GLY A 12 -8.85 -26.61 -4.84
N SER A 13 -9.89 -27.07 -4.14
CA SER A 13 -10.28 -28.47 -4.07
C SER A 13 -10.98 -28.96 -5.35
N GLU A 14 -11.65 -28.04 -6.07
CA GLU A 14 -12.41 -28.31 -7.29
C GLU A 14 -11.63 -28.00 -8.57
N GLY A 15 -10.41 -27.48 -8.44
CA GLY A 15 -9.55 -27.12 -9.56
C GLY A 15 -8.72 -25.88 -9.27
N LYS A 16 -8.31 -25.18 -10.32
CA LYS A 16 -7.58 -23.91 -10.21
C LYS A 16 -8.54 -22.76 -10.50
N MET A 17 -8.44 -21.69 -9.74
CA MET A 17 -9.20 -20.46 -9.99
C MET A 17 -8.22 -19.32 -10.30
N PRO A 18 -8.30 -18.70 -11.49
CA PRO A 18 -7.50 -17.52 -11.80
C PRO A 18 -7.69 -16.41 -10.75
N TYR A 19 -6.60 -15.76 -10.36
CA TYR A 19 -6.67 -14.61 -9.44
C TYR A 19 -7.54 -13.48 -9.97
N ALA A 20 -7.56 -13.31 -11.30
CA ALA A 20 -8.46 -12.39 -11.98
C ALA A 20 -9.93 -12.74 -11.72
N ASP A 21 -10.29 -14.02 -11.68
CA ASP A 21 -11.66 -14.45 -11.42
C ASP A 21 -12.05 -14.24 -9.97
N ILE A 22 -11.12 -14.44 -9.02
CA ILE A 22 -11.34 -14.11 -7.60
C ILE A 22 -11.63 -12.60 -7.47
N HIS A 23 -10.78 -11.76 -8.07
CA HIS A 23 -10.98 -10.30 -8.07
C HIS A 23 -12.31 -9.92 -8.73
N ASN A 24 -12.61 -10.44 -9.91
CA ASN A 24 -13.83 -10.13 -10.67
C ASN A 24 -15.09 -10.59 -9.95
N THR A 25 -15.04 -11.71 -9.25
CA THR A 25 -16.16 -12.21 -8.42
C THR A 25 -16.48 -11.20 -7.32
N PHE A 26 -15.46 -10.69 -6.62
CA PHE A 26 -15.66 -9.63 -5.63
C PHE A 26 -16.09 -8.31 -6.26
N ALA A 27 -15.42 -7.85 -7.31
CA ALA A 27 -15.68 -6.59 -8.00
C ALA A 27 -17.13 -6.49 -8.51
N ASN A 28 -17.68 -7.57 -9.04
CA ASN A 28 -19.05 -7.61 -9.57
C ASN A 28 -20.14 -7.78 -8.49
N SER A 29 -19.74 -8.10 -7.26
CA SER A 29 -20.67 -8.23 -6.13
C SER A 29 -21.21 -6.87 -5.66
N ALA A 30 -22.20 -6.88 -4.76
CA ALA A 30 -22.66 -5.67 -4.09
C ALA A 30 -21.53 -5.01 -3.26
N TYR A 31 -20.62 -5.82 -2.69
CA TYR A 31 -19.50 -5.34 -1.89
C TYR A 31 -18.44 -4.64 -2.74
N GLY A 32 -18.10 -5.22 -3.90
CA GLY A 32 -17.19 -4.61 -4.86
C GLY A 32 -17.67 -3.23 -5.33
N LYS A 33 -18.97 -3.10 -5.62
CA LYS A 33 -19.59 -1.82 -6.00
C LYS A 33 -19.53 -0.75 -4.90
N ILE A 34 -19.56 -1.16 -3.63
CA ILE A 34 -19.35 -0.24 -2.50
C ILE A 34 -17.88 0.19 -2.48
N LEU A 35 -16.95 -0.77 -2.54
CA LEU A 35 -15.51 -0.48 -2.50
C LEU A 35 -15.03 0.37 -3.68
N GLU A 36 -15.68 0.27 -4.85
CA GLU A 36 -15.40 1.09 -6.02
C GLU A 36 -15.72 2.58 -5.80
N GLN A 37 -16.64 2.90 -4.89
CA GLN A 37 -17.04 4.28 -4.57
C GLN A 37 -16.15 4.90 -3.50
N GLU A 38 -15.49 4.08 -2.69
CA GLU A 38 -14.54 4.53 -1.68
C GLU A 38 -13.26 5.04 -2.34
N VAL A 39 -12.76 6.17 -1.82
CA VAL A 39 -11.58 6.84 -2.36
C VAL A 39 -10.51 7.00 -1.29
N ARG A 40 -9.29 6.54 -1.61
CA ARG A 40 -8.11 6.70 -0.76
C ARG A 40 -7.72 8.16 -0.62
N PHE A 41 -7.09 8.47 0.51
CA PHE A 41 -6.54 9.80 0.81
C PHE A 41 -7.62 10.89 0.89
N GLY A 42 -8.81 10.53 1.36
CA GLY A 42 -9.98 11.42 1.43
C GLY A 42 -9.72 12.75 2.15
N GLN A 43 -8.79 12.79 3.11
CA GLN A 43 -8.41 14.01 3.84
C GLN A 43 -7.70 15.08 2.99
N TYR A 44 -7.22 14.72 1.79
CA TYR A 44 -6.60 15.64 0.83
C TYR A 44 -7.50 15.98 -0.35
N ARG A 45 -8.66 15.33 -0.47
CA ARG A 45 -9.56 15.47 -1.61
C ARG A 45 -10.45 16.70 -1.47
N HIS A 46 -10.36 17.63 -2.42
CA HIS A 46 -11.20 18.84 -2.51
C HIS A 46 -12.13 18.83 -3.73
N THR A 47 -12.25 17.69 -4.40
CA THR A 47 -13.02 17.51 -5.63
C THR A 47 -13.87 16.23 -5.58
N PRO A 48 -14.88 16.09 -6.46
CA PRO A 48 -15.64 14.85 -6.56
C PRO A 48 -14.75 13.62 -6.83
N ALA A 49 -15.20 12.43 -6.44
CA ALA A 49 -14.44 11.18 -6.57
C ALA A 49 -13.92 10.94 -8.00
N ASP A 50 -14.74 11.17 -9.02
CA ASP A 50 -14.34 10.94 -10.41
C ASP A 50 -13.22 11.88 -10.86
N HIS A 51 -13.25 13.14 -10.40
CA HIS A 51 -12.16 14.08 -10.68
C HIS A 51 -10.89 13.69 -9.93
N TRP A 52 -11.01 13.20 -8.70
CA TRP A 52 -9.88 12.68 -7.92
C TRP A 52 -9.20 11.50 -8.61
N LYS A 53 -10.00 10.54 -9.11
CA LYS A 53 -9.55 9.40 -9.92
C LYS A 53 -8.90 9.85 -11.23
N ALA A 54 -9.46 10.85 -11.92
CA ALA A 54 -8.85 11.38 -13.14
C ALA A 54 -7.47 12.02 -12.86
N LEU A 55 -7.35 12.71 -11.72
CA LEU A 55 -6.14 13.44 -11.34
C LEU A 55 -5.00 12.50 -10.92
N LEU A 56 -5.29 11.57 -10.01
CA LEU A 56 -4.29 10.70 -9.36
C LEU A 56 -4.27 9.28 -9.91
N GLY A 57 -5.23 8.92 -10.75
CA GLY A 57 -5.30 7.62 -11.40
C GLY A 57 -6.13 6.58 -10.63
N PRO A 58 -6.16 5.34 -11.14
CA PRO A 58 -7.04 4.29 -10.63
C PRO A 58 -6.73 3.86 -9.19
N ASP A 59 -5.48 4.04 -8.74
CA ASP A 59 -5.02 3.61 -7.41
C ASP A 59 -5.71 4.33 -6.25
N VAL A 60 -6.34 5.49 -6.48
CA VAL A 60 -7.16 6.16 -5.47
C VAL A 60 -8.55 5.56 -5.29
N CYS A 61 -8.92 4.56 -6.10
CA CYS A 61 -10.15 3.77 -5.94
C CYS A 61 -9.81 2.48 -5.20
N ASN A 62 -10.43 2.21 -4.04
CA ASN A 62 -10.03 1.08 -3.19
C ASN A 62 -10.17 -0.28 -3.91
N LEU A 63 -11.20 -0.46 -4.74
CA LEU A 63 -11.34 -1.67 -5.54
C LEU A 63 -10.21 -1.86 -6.55
N GLN A 64 -9.83 -0.79 -7.26
CA GLN A 64 -8.76 -0.85 -8.26
C GLN A 64 -7.38 -0.96 -7.61
N HIS A 65 -7.21 -0.36 -6.43
CA HIS A 65 -6.02 -0.48 -5.60
C HIS A 65 -5.70 -1.96 -5.31
N ALA A 66 -6.67 -2.77 -4.87
CA ALA A 66 -6.43 -4.20 -4.61
C ALA A 66 -5.85 -4.95 -5.83
N TRP A 67 -6.35 -4.66 -7.04
CA TRP A 67 -5.81 -5.25 -8.26
C TRP A 67 -4.40 -4.74 -8.60
N LEU A 68 -4.13 -3.46 -8.36
CA LEU A 68 -2.80 -2.88 -8.57
C LEU A 68 -1.79 -3.43 -7.57
N VAL A 69 -2.16 -3.58 -6.29
CA VAL A 69 -1.35 -4.24 -5.25
C VAL A 69 -1.05 -5.67 -5.66
N TYR A 70 -2.02 -6.44 -6.15
CA TYR A 70 -1.76 -7.78 -6.70
C TYR A 70 -0.68 -7.79 -7.80
N ASN A 71 -0.76 -6.87 -8.77
CA ASN A 71 0.24 -6.79 -9.83
C ASN A 71 1.63 -6.39 -9.29
N ARG A 72 1.68 -5.52 -8.27
CA ARG A 72 2.92 -5.15 -7.58
C ARG A 72 3.49 -6.31 -6.78
N THR A 73 2.66 -7.10 -6.10
CA THR A 73 3.07 -8.33 -5.42
C THR A 73 3.71 -9.32 -6.40
N ARG A 74 3.15 -9.47 -7.60
CA ARG A 74 3.79 -10.29 -8.65
C ARG A 74 5.18 -9.75 -9.04
N ALA A 75 5.33 -8.44 -9.20
CA ALA A 75 6.62 -7.85 -9.52
C ALA A 75 7.63 -8.01 -8.35
N PHE A 76 7.17 -7.84 -7.12
CA PHE A 76 7.95 -8.05 -5.90
C PHE A 76 8.48 -9.48 -5.82
N LEU A 77 7.58 -10.47 -5.95
CA LEU A 77 7.94 -11.89 -6.00
C LEU A 77 8.90 -12.21 -7.15
N SER A 78 8.71 -11.59 -8.32
CA SER A 78 9.59 -11.82 -9.49
C SER A 78 11.02 -11.42 -9.17
N LEU A 79 11.21 -10.24 -8.56
CA LEU A 79 12.54 -9.75 -8.20
C LEU A 79 13.18 -10.60 -7.10
N ALA A 80 12.40 -11.00 -6.09
CA ALA A 80 12.89 -11.86 -5.02
C ALA A 80 13.34 -13.23 -5.56
N LEU A 81 12.51 -13.88 -6.37
CA LEU A 81 12.80 -15.21 -6.94
C LEU A 81 13.90 -15.18 -8.01
N GLN A 82 14.11 -14.04 -8.67
CA GLN A 82 15.26 -13.84 -9.56
C GLN A 82 16.58 -13.79 -8.77
N LYS A 83 16.58 -13.14 -7.60
CA LYS A 83 17.76 -13.05 -6.72
C LYS A 83 18.02 -14.38 -6.00
N ASP A 84 16.97 -15.00 -5.47
CA ASP A 84 16.99 -16.27 -4.79
C ASP A 84 15.74 -17.09 -5.16
N PRO A 85 15.88 -18.13 -6.02
CA PRO A 85 14.78 -19.02 -6.42
C PRO A 85 14.05 -19.72 -5.27
N SER A 86 14.62 -19.75 -4.07
CA SER A 86 14.05 -20.34 -2.86
C SER A 86 13.47 -19.33 -1.88
N ALA A 87 13.51 -18.02 -2.19
CA ALA A 87 13.06 -16.95 -1.30
C ALA A 87 11.61 -17.09 -0.83
N TYR A 88 10.75 -17.68 -1.65
CA TYR A 88 9.36 -17.99 -1.33
C TYR A 88 8.96 -19.32 -1.94
N SER A 89 8.41 -20.22 -1.12
CA SER A 89 7.72 -21.42 -1.57
C SER A 89 6.48 -21.09 -2.40
N PHE A 90 5.95 -22.06 -3.14
CA PHE A 90 4.74 -21.86 -3.94
C PHE A 90 3.53 -21.45 -3.07
N ASP A 91 3.39 -22.05 -1.89
CA ASP A 91 2.32 -21.75 -0.94
C ASP A 91 2.43 -20.31 -0.40
N GLU A 92 3.63 -19.85 -0.09
CA GLU A 92 3.90 -18.46 0.33
C GLU A 92 3.62 -17.44 -0.77
N GLN A 93 3.98 -17.77 -2.02
CA GLN A 93 3.64 -16.95 -3.19
C GLN A 93 2.13 -16.81 -3.34
N GLU A 94 1.39 -17.93 -3.24
CA GLU A 94 -0.06 -17.92 -3.34
C GLU A 94 -0.71 -17.10 -2.21
N LYS A 95 -0.23 -17.25 -0.98
CA LYS A 95 -0.70 -16.48 0.18
C LYS A 95 -0.52 -14.98 -0.02
N LEU A 96 0.67 -14.52 -0.42
CA LEU A 96 0.91 -13.09 -0.68
C LEU A 96 0.01 -12.54 -1.79
N LEU A 97 -0.25 -13.32 -2.83
CA LEU A 97 -1.14 -12.92 -3.92
C LEU A 97 -2.60 -12.85 -3.48
N LEU A 98 -3.06 -13.78 -2.64
CA LEU A 98 -4.40 -13.73 -2.05
C LEU A 98 -4.54 -12.56 -1.09
N THR A 99 -3.56 -12.32 -0.21
CA THR A 99 -3.55 -11.15 0.68
C THR A 99 -3.68 -9.86 -0.12
N ALA A 100 -2.89 -9.71 -1.20
CA ALA A 100 -2.94 -8.52 -2.05
C ALA A 100 -4.33 -8.27 -2.64
N LEU A 101 -5.08 -9.33 -2.99
CA LEU A 101 -6.42 -9.20 -3.52
C LEU A 101 -7.46 -8.81 -2.46
N CYS A 102 -7.28 -9.25 -1.21
CA CYS A 102 -8.35 -9.21 -0.21
C CYS A 102 -8.11 -8.28 0.98
N HIS A 103 -6.90 -7.75 1.16
CA HIS A 103 -6.53 -6.95 2.34
C HIS A 103 -7.50 -5.81 2.65
N ASP A 104 -8.03 -5.15 1.62
CA ASP A 104 -8.96 -4.02 1.76
C ASP A 104 -10.43 -4.41 1.57
N TRP A 105 -10.77 -5.70 1.39
CA TRP A 105 -12.19 -6.10 1.26
C TRP A 105 -13.01 -5.71 2.48
N GLY A 106 -12.40 -5.76 3.67
CA GLY A 106 -13.04 -5.38 4.93
C GLY A 106 -13.46 -3.90 5.00
N GLU A 107 -12.85 -3.03 4.20
CA GLU A 107 -13.16 -1.60 4.15
C GLU A 107 -14.58 -1.31 3.65
N VAL A 108 -15.24 -2.28 2.99
CA VAL A 108 -16.68 -2.19 2.68
C VAL A 108 -17.53 -1.99 3.94
N VAL A 109 -17.10 -2.54 5.09
CA VAL A 109 -17.83 -2.48 6.35
C VAL A 109 -17.36 -1.35 7.25
N VAL A 110 -16.05 -1.10 7.29
CA VAL A 110 -15.46 -0.12 8.21
C VAL A 110 -15.21 1.26 7.57
N LYS A 111 -15.25 1.33 6.23
CA LYS A 111 -14.84 2.47 5.38
C LYS A 111 -13.34 2.77 5.47
N ASP A 112 -12.81 3.42 4.43
CA ASP A 112 -11.41 3.86 4.44
C ASP A 112 -11.15 4.77 5.65
N HIS A 113 -9.98 4.59 6.25
CA HIS A 113 -9.59 5.27 7.48
C HIS A 113 -8.64 6.42 7.18
N GLU A 114 -8.74 7.50 7.96
CA GLU A 114 -7.69 8.52 7.94
C GLU A 114 -6.36 7.84 8.29
N TYR A 115 -5.30 8.23 7.59
CA TYR A 115 -3.95 7.74 7.85
C TYR A 115 -3.61 7.87 9.35
N GLY A 116 -3.23 6.75 9.99
CA GLY A 116 -2.89 6.69 11.42
C GLY A 116 -4.09 6.63 12.39
N SER A 117 -5.30 6.32 11.91
CA SER A 117 -6.53 6.27 12.74
C SER A 117 -7.17 4.88 12.88
N LYS A 118 -6.46 3.81 12.51
CA LYS A 118 -6.94 2.43 12.60
C LYS A 118 -6.92 1.97 14.07
N THR A 119 -7.96 1.23 14.47
CA THR A 119 -8.07 0.66 15.83
C THR A 119 -8.21 -0.85 15.75
N HIS A 120 -7.81 -1.57 16.80
CA HIS A 120 -7.97 -3.03 16.88
C HIS A 120 -9.41 -3.52 16.71
N GLU A 121 -10.41 -2.74 17.12
CA GLU A 121 -11.81 -3.11 16.88
C GLU A 121 -12.16 -3.04 15.39
N LYS A 122 -11.65 -2.03 14.67
CA LYS A 122 -11.84 -1.90 13.23
C LYS A 122 -11.13 -3.02 12.47
N GLU A 123 -9.90 -3.36 12.86
CA GLU A 123 -9.15 -4.49 12.29
C GLU A 123 -9.94 -5.81 12.38
N ARG A 124 -10.42 -6.14 13.58
CA ARG A 124 -11.26 -7.35 13.77
C ARG A 124 -12.52 -7.34 12.92
N ARG A 125 -13.14 -6.17 12.72
CA ARG A 125 -14.33 -6.02 11.86
C ARG A 125 -13.98 -6.18 10.38
N GLU A 126 -12.82 -5.72 9.93
CA GLU A 126 -12.33 -5.96 8.57
C GLU A 126 -12.09 -7.45 8.33
N VAL A 127 -11.37 -8.13 9.22
CA VAL A 127 -11.08 -9.56 9.12
C VAL A 127 -12.36 -10.39 9.07
N ALA A 128 -13.30 -10.12 9.98
CA ALA A 128 -14.60 -10.79 9.98
C ALA A 128 -15.40 -10.53 8.68
N ALA A 129 -15.27 -9.33 8.09
CA ALA A 129 -15.89 -9.01 6.82
C ALA A 129 -15.24 -9.78 5.66
N ILE A 130 -13.90 -9.89 5.62
CA ILE A 130 -13.17 -10.69 4.64
C ILE A 130 -13.64 -12.16 4.71
N HIS A 131 -13.74 -12.72 5.91
CA HIS A 131 -14.22 -14.09 6.11
C HIS A 131 -15.62 -14.31 5.53
N ARG A 132 -16.55 -13.41 5.86
CA ARG A 132 -17.92 -13.44 5.36
C ARG A 132 -17.95 -13.34 3.83
N PHE A 133 -17.25 -12.37 3.25
CA PHE A 133 -17.26 -12.15 1.80
C PHE A 133 -16.66 -13.33 1.04
N ALA A 134 -15.55 -13.91 1.53
CA ALA A 134 -15.02 -15.14 0.96
C ALA A 134 -16.06 -16.29 1.04
N GLY A 135 -16.73 -16.43 2.19
CA GLY A 135 -17.80 -17.41 2.43
C GLY A 135 -18.96 -17.33 1.43
N GLU A 136 -19.43 -16.11 1.16
CA GLU A 136 -20.58 -15.83 0.30
C GLU A 136 -20.26 -15.86 -1.20
N LEU A 137 -19.05 -15.44 -1.58
CA LEU A 137 -18.72 -15.17 -2.98
C LEU A 137 -17.92 -16.29 -3.65
N LEU A 138 -17.05 -16.99 -2.91
CA LEU A 138 -16.14 -17.96 -3.50
C LEU A 138 -16.74 -19.37 -3.40
N PRO A 139 -16.86 -20.11 -4.52
CA PRO A 139 -17.50 -21.42 -4.52
C PRO A 139 -16.63 -22.50 -3.87
N ASP A 140 -15.30 -22.45 -4.08
CA ASP A 140 -14.38 -23.49 -3.64
C ASP A 140 -14.02 -23.36 -2.14
N PRO A 141 -14.32 -24.38 -1.31
CA PRO A 141 -13.97 -24.39 0.11
C PRO A 141 -12.48 -24.17 0.40
N ALA A 142 -11.58 -24.77 -0.37
CA ALA A 142 -10.14 -24.67 -0.11
C ALA A 142 -9.60 -23.26 -0.40
N ILE A 143 -10.18 -22.55 -1.39
CA ILE A 143 -9.84 -21.14 -1.63
C ILE A 143 -10.38 -20.27 -0.49
N ARG A 144 -11.60 -20.54 0.01
CA ARG A 144 -12.16 -19.85 1.18
C ARG A 144 -11.28 -20.01 2.41
N ASP A 145 -10.85 -21.23 2.71
CA ASP A 145 -9.99 -21.51 3.87
C ASP A 145 -8.66 -20.77 3.77
N LYS A 146 -8.08 -20.68 2.56
CA LYS A 146 -6.87 -19.88 2.32
C LYS A 146 -7.11 -18.39 2.51
N MET A 147 -8.25 -17.88 2.04
CA MET A 147 -8.65 -16.48 2.25
C MET A 147 -8.83 -16.15 3.73
N HIS A 148 -9.44 -17.06 4.50
CA HIS A 148 -9.55 -16.93 5.96
C HIS A 148 -8.17 -16.94 6.61
N TRP A 149 -7.30 -17.87 6.20
CA TRP A 149 -5.95 -17.96 6.73
C TRP A 149 -5.15 -16.67 6.49
N VAL A 150 -5.15 -16.12 5.27
CA VAL A 150 -4.40 -14.88 4.98
C VAL A 150 -5.01 -13.67 5.71
N ALA A 151 -6.32 -13.64 5.90
CA ALA A 151 -6.97 -12.59 6.69
C ALA A 151 -6.49 -12.65 8.15
N ASP A 152 -6.49 -13.83 8.76
CA ASP A 152 -6.14 -14.01 10.18
C ASP A 152 -4.64 -13.85 10.44
N HIS A 153 -3.79 -14.29 9.51
CA HIS A 153 -2.35 -14.39 9.76
C HIS A 153 -1.53 -13.29 9.10
N ILE A 154 -2.05 -12.61 8.07
CA ILE A 154 -1.34 -11.55 7.37
C ILE A 154 -2.06 -10.20 7.52
N VAL A 155 -3.38 -10.15 7.31
CA VAL A 155 -4.15 -8.88 7.38
C VAL A 155 -4.34 -8.42 8.83
N ASP A 156 -4.80 -9.29 9.74
CA ASP A 156 -4.96 -8.97 11.16
C ASP A 156 -3.61 -8.76 11.85
N GLY A 157 -2.62 -9.57 11.47
CA GLY A 157 -1.25 -9.50 12.00
C GLY A 157 -0.34 -8.51 11.28
N LYS A 158 -0.89 -7.59 10.48
CA LYS A 158 -0.11 -6.65 9.68
C LYS A 158 0.81 -5.82 10.56
N VAL A 159 2.07 -5.74 10.15
CA VAL A 159 3.14 -5.08 10.91
C VAL A 159 3.00 -3.57 10.78
N ASP A 160 2.68 -2.82 11.86
CA ASP A 160 2.98 -1.38 11.84
C ASP A 160 4.44 -1.16 12.23
N ARG A 161 5.32 -1.05 11.21
CA ARG A 161 6.76 -0.85 11.46
C ARG A 161 7.03 0.43 12.25
N ARG A 162 6.14 1.43 12.20
CA ARG A 162 6.29 2.67 12.98
C ARG A 162 6.16 2.43 14.48
N GLU A 163 5.34 1.47 14.89
CA GLU A 163 5.22 1.07 16.29
C GLU A 163 6.39 0.16 16.70
N ALA A 164 6.79 -0.78 15.83
CA ALA A 164 7.94 -1.64 16.07
C ALA A 164 9.25 -0.84 16.27
N MET A 165 9.47 0.21 15.48
CA MET A 165 10.62 1.11 15.63
C MET A 165 10.61 1.89 16.95
N LYS A 166 9.45 2.07 17.60
CA LYS A 166 9.35 2.73 18.92
C LYS A 166 9.58 1.75 20.07
N SER A 167 9.15 0.50 19.94
CA SER A 167 9.18 -0.50 21.02
C SER A 167 10.46 -1.32 21.07
N ASN A 168 11.30 -1.28 20.02
CA ASN A 168 12.52 -2.08 19.86
C ASN A 168 12.33 -3.58 20.16
N SER A 169 11.10 -4.07 20.01
CA SER A 169 10.69 -5.45 20.23
C SER A 169 9.64 -5.78 19.18
N TYR A 170 10.01 -6.59 18.20
CA TYR A 170 9.06 -7.03 17.19
C TYR A 170 9.45 -8.38 16.56
N ILE A 171 8.45 -9.22 16.32
CA ILE A 171 8.56 -10.53 15.65
C ILE A 171 7.39 -10.63 14.66
N GLY A 172 7.60 -10.17 13.43
CA GLY A 172 6.69 -10.43 12.31
C GLY A 172 7.14 -11.67 11.56
N THR A 173 6.20 -12.37 10.93
CA THR A 173 6.54 -13.43 9.98
C THR A 173 7.07 -12.81 8.68
N GLN A 174 7.87 -13.57 7.92
CA GLN A 174 8.36 -13.14 6.61
C GLN A 174 7.22 -12.68 5.69
N LEU A 175 6.05 -13.32 5.72
CA LEU A 175 4.90 -12.96 4.89
C LEU A 175 4.27 -11.64 5.31
N GLN A 176 4.14 -11.38 6.61
CA GLN A 176 3.63 -10.11 7.13
C GLN A 176 4.57 -8.96 6.76
N GLU A 177 5.88 -9.13 6.94
CA GLU A 177 6.87 -8.12 6.59
C GLU A 177 6.94 -7.89 5.07
N SER A 178 6.82 -8.96 4.28
CA SER A 178 6.79 -8.87 2.81
C SER A 178 5.57 -8.09 2.34
N PHE A 179 4.38 -8.37 2.90
CA PHE A 179 3.16 -7.68 2.52
C PHE A 179 3.16 -6.22 2.96
N GLU A 180 3.64 -5.94 4.18
CA GLU A 180 3.83 -4.58 4.65
C GLU A 180 4.78 -3.81 3.72
N ALA A 181 5.92 -4.40 3.34
CA ALA A 181 6.84 -3.76 2.38
C ALA A 181 6.16 -3.45 1.03
N ILE A 182 5.31 -4.36 0.52
CA ILE A 182 4.54 -4.14 -0.71
C ILE A 182 3.56 -2.97 -0.57
N GLU A 183 2.84 -2.88 0.55
CA GLU A 183 1.91 -1.78 0.79
C GLU A 183 2.63 -0.44 1.00
N GLN A 184 3.76 -0.45 1.72
CA GLN A 184 4.59 0.73 1.94
C GLN A 184 5.12 1.30 0.61
N LEU A 185 5.50 0.43 -0.34
CA LEU A 185 5.82 0.86 -1.70
C LEU A 185 4.65 1.57 -2.35
N ASP A 186 3.44 1.05 -2.18
CA ASP A 186 2.27 1.65 -2.81
C ASP A 186 1.84 2.98 -2.17
N PHE A 187 1.91 3.07 -0.84
CA PHE A 187 1.65 4.30 -0.11
C PHE A 187 2.53 5.47 -0.56
N THR A 188 3.65 5.25 -1.24
CA THR A 188 4.48 6.34 -1.79
C THR A 188 4.19 6.68 -3.25
N ARG A 189 3.68 5.75 -4.07
CA ARG A 189 3.50 5.99 -5.52
C ARG A 189 2.45 7.05 -5.81
N THR A 190 1.27 6.92 -5.20
CA THR A 190 0.18 7.86 -5.42
C THR A 190 0.50 9.26 -4.87
N PRO A 191 1.13 9.40 -3.68
CA PRO A 191 1.67 10.69 -3.22
C PRO A 191 2.78 11.28 -4.11
N LEU A 192 3.69 10.47 -4.67
CA LEU A 192 4.67 10.96 -5.65
C LEU A 192 3.98 11.48 -6.92
N ARG A 193 2.90 10.84 -7.37
CA ARG A 193 2.09 11.39 -8.46
C ARG A 193 1.38 12.68 -8.05
N ALA A 194 0.82 12.76 -6.85
CA ALA A 194 0.23 13.99 -6.31
C ALA A 194 1.26 15.13 -6.29
N TRP A 195 2.51 14.82 -5.94
CA TRP A 195 3.65 15.72 -6.05
C TRP A 195 3.82 16.29 -7.46
N ASP A 196 3.92 15.44 -8.47
CA ASP A 196 4.09 15.89 -9.85
C ASP A 196 2.90 16.71 -10.37
N VAL A 197 1.67 16.32 -10.01
CA VAL A 197 0.45 17.02 -10.40
C VAL A 197 0.37 18.42 -9.79
N HIS A 198 0.73 18.62 -8.52
CA HIS A 198 0.66 19.98 -7.95
C HIS A 198 1.67 20.94 -8.59
N ARG A 199 2.76 20.41 -9.17
CA ARG A 199 3.79 21.23 -9.81
C ARG A 199 3.33 21.77 -11.16
N SER A 200 2.45 21.05 -11.85
CA SER A 200 1.83 21.52 -13.10
C SER A 200 0.57 22.36 -12.88
N MET A 201 -0.01 22.32 -11.68
CA MET A 201 -1.24 23.03 -11.34
C MET A 201 -1.02 24.53 -11.07
N SER A 202 -1.90 25.38 -11.62
CA SER A 202 -1.88 26.83 -11.41
C SER A 202 -2.10 27.20 -9.94
N ARG A 203 -1.17 27.98 -9.37
CA ARG A 203 -1.31 28.55 -8.02
C ARG A 203 -2.48 29.53 -7.91
N ARG A 204 -2.81 30.21 -9.01
CA ARG A 204 -3.88 31.22 -9.03
C ARG A 204 -5.26 30.57 -9.13
N ASP A 205 -5.39 29.56 -9.97
CA ASP A 205 -6.70 29.01 -10.34
C ASP A 205 -7.11 27.86 -9.42
N HIS A 206 -6.14 27.15 -8.83
CA HIS A 206 -6.40 26.00 -7.96
C HIS A 206 -5.54 26.01 -6.67
N PRO A 207 -5.52 27.12 -5.90
CA PRO A 207 -4.62 27.27 -4.76
C PRO A 207 -4.80 26.17 -3.71
N VAL A 208 -6.04 25.83 -3.35
CA VAL A 208 -6.36 24.84 -2.31
C VAL A 208 -6.02 23.42 -2.78
N GLN A 209 -6.48 23.02 -3.96
CA GLN A 209 -6.24 21.67 -4.49
C GLN A 209 -4.73 21.44 -4.70
N ARG A 210 -4.00 22.46 -5.17
CA ARG A 210 -2.56 22.41 -5.31
C ARG A 210 -1.85 22.25 -3.96
N ALA A 211 -2.24 23.04 -2.95
CA ALA A 211 -1.66 22.94 -1.60
C ALA A 211 -1.91 21.57 -0.97
N ALA A 212 -3.13 21.02 -1.13
CA ALA A 212 -3.48 19.69 -0.64
C ALA A 212 -2.63 18.58 -1.29
N LEU A 213 -2.45 18.62 -2.61
CA LEU A 213 -1.61 17.64 -3.33
C LEU A 213 -0.12 17.75 -2.97
N ARG A 214 0.38 18.97 -2.80
CA ARG A 214 1.74 19.22 -2.31
C ARG A 214 1.94 18.65 -0.91
N SER A 215 1.00 18.92 -0.02
CA SER A 215 1.01 18.36 1.35
C SER A 215 0.96 16.84 1.32
N MET A 216 0.05 16.23 0.56
CA MET A 216 -0.04 14.78 0.41
C MET A 216 1.30 14.15 -0.03
N GLY A 217 1.90 14.69 -1.09
CA GLY A 217 3.21 14.24 -1.56
C GLY A 217 4.27 14.39 -0.48
N HIS A 218 4.38 15.57 0.12
CA HIS A 218 5.41 15.87 1.10
C HIS A 218 5.30 15.06 2.39
N THR A 219 4.13 15.03 3.02
CA THR A 219 3.96 14.40 4.34
C THR A 219 3.96 12.88 4.23
N ILE A 220 3.26 12.30 3.25
CA ILE A 220 3.17 10.83 3.13
C ILE A 220 4.48 10.24 2.64
N VAL A 221 5.09 10.78 1.58
CA VAL A 221 6.38 10.23 1.11
C VAL A 221 7.40 10.29 2.25
N SER A 222 7.57 11.44 2.89
CA SER A 222 8.56 11.60 3.96
C SER A 222 8.30 10.67 5.15
N ALA A 223 7.04 10.44 5.53
CA ALA A 223 6.69 9.53 6.63
C ALA A 223 7.04 8.06 6.32
N HIS A 224 7.05 7.68 5.05
CA HIS A 224 7.29 6.30 4.61
C HIS A 224 8.77 6.01 4.28
N ILE A 225 9.59 7.03 4.01
CA ILE A 225 11.01 6.83 3.65
C ILE A 225 11.80 6.06 4.72
N PRO A 226 11.72 6.38 6.03
CA PRO A 226 12.44 5.60 7.05
C PRO A 226 12.06 4.11 7.08
N ILE A 227 10.79 3.80 6.79
CA ILE A 227 10.28 2.43 6.74
C ILE A 227 10.84 1.71 5.51
N LEU A 228 10.80 2.37 4.35
CA LEU A 228 11.27 1.81 3.09
C LEU A 228 12.78 1.62 3.06
N THR A 229 13.58 2.55 3.58
CA THR A 229 15.04 2.39 3.64
C THR A 229 15.44 1.20 4.49
N HIS A 230 14.70 0.96 5.57
CA HIS A 230 14.90 -0.21 6.39
C HIS A 230 14.52 -1.49 5.65
N TYR A 231 13.33 -1.54 5.04
CA TYR A 231 12.93 -2.68 4.21
C TYR A 231 13.81 -2.91 2.98
N ALA A 232 14.58 -1.91 2.53
CA ALA A 232 15.53 -2.08 1.45
C ALA A 232 16.72 -2.97 1.82
N GLU A 233 16.99 -3.18 3.12
CA GLU A 233 18.02 -4.11 3.60
C GLU A 233 17.62 -5.56 3.29
N ASP A 234 16.35 -5.90 3.51
CA ASP A 234 15.84 -7.27 3.39
C ASP A 234 15.19 -7.54 2.01
N PHE A 235 14.52 -6.54 1.44
CA PHE A 235 13.69 -6.71 0.24
C PHE A 235 14.28 -5.97 -0.96
N THR A 236 14.81 -6.76 -1.90
CA THR A 236 15.45 -6.25 -3.13
C THR A 236 14.50 -5.42 -4.00
N ALA A 237 13.21 -5.74 -4.00
CA ALA A 237 12.20 -4.93 -4.69
C ALA A 237 12.10 -3.51 -4.12
N VAL A 238 12.23 -3.35 -2.79
CA VAL A 238 12.20 -2.04 -2.12
C VAL A 238 13.48 -1.27 -2.43
N HIS A 239 14.65 -1.92 -2.34
CA HIS A 239 15.92 -1.32 -2.72
C HIS A 239 15.90 -0.78 -4.16
N HIS A 240 15.48 -1.61 -5.12
CA HIS A 240 15.37 -1.20 -6.52
C HIS A 240 14.39 -0.04 -6.71
N TYR A 241 13.26 -0.04 -5.99
CA TYR A 241 12.31 1.05 -6.05
C TYR A 241 12.92 2.37 -5.57
N LEU A 242 13.57 2.38 -4.41
CA LEU A 242 14.19 3.59 -3.86
C LEU A 242 15.25 4.16 -4.82
N LEU A 243 16.11 3.32 -5.40
CA LEU A 243 17.09 3.77 -6.39
C LEU A 243 16.44 4.32 -7.66
N ALA A 244 15.42 3.63 -8.19
CA ALA A 244 14.73 4.05 -9.40
C ALA A 244 14.00 5.39 -9.22
N TRP A 245 13.46 5.63 -8.02
CA TRP A 245 12.69 6.84 -7.70
C TRP A 245 13.49 7.91 -6.97
N ARG A 246 14.80 7.71 -6.75
CA ARG A 246 15.64 8.58 -5.91
C ARG A 246 15.52 10.06 -6.23
N ALA A 247 15.52 10.41 -7.51
CA ALA A 247 15.44 11.81 -7.95
C ALA A 247 14.05 12.44 -7.73
N HIS A 248 12.99 11.64 -7.71
CA HIS A 248 11.63 12.12 -7.40
C HIS A 248 11.45 12.23 -5.89
N ILE A 249 11.88 11.22 -5.13
CA ILE A 249 11.89 11.22 -3.67
C ILE A 249 12.68 12.42 -3.13
N GLN A 250 13.89 12.65 -3.65
CA GLN A 250 14.74 13.77 -3.23
C GLN A 250 14.02 15.12 -3.39
N LYS A 251 13.34 15.36 -4.52
CA LYS A 251 12.59 16.60 -4.74
C LYS A 251 11.50 16.84 -3.69
N VAL A 252 10.87 15.76 -3.20
CA VAL A 252 9.82 15.84 -2.17
C VAL A 252 10.42 16.14 -0.80
N ILE A 253 11.50 15.45 -0.45
CA ILE A 253 12.24 15.60 0.81
C ILE A 253 12.90 16.99 0.92
N ASP A 254 13.35 17.55 -0.20
CA ASP A 254 13.98 18.87 -0.27
C ASP A 254 12.99 20.03 -0.14
N ASP A 255 11.69 19.77 -0.19
CA ASP A 255 10.69 20.83 -0.08
C ASP A 255 10.70 21.52 1.29
N ASP A 256 10.23 22.77 1.30
CA ASP A 256 10.11 23.57 2.51
C ASP A 256 8.89 23.14 3.34
N THR A 257 9.13 22.27 4.32
CA THR A 257 8.11 21.73 5.23
C THR A 257 7.32 22.81 5.93
N GLU A 258 7.95 23.92 6.37
CA GLU A 258 7.22 24.99 7.07
C GLU A 258 6.19 25.64 6.15
N THR A 259 6.57 25.90 4.89
CA THR A 259 5.64 26.43 3.90
C THR A 259 4.55 25.41 3.56
N VAL A 260 4.86 24.13 3.42
CA VAL A 260 3.86 23.09 3.14
C VAL A 260 2.80 23.03 4.24
N LEU A 261 3.23 22.94 5.50
CA LEU A 261 2.32 22.82 6.64
C LEU A 261 1.51 24.11 6.86
N ARG A 262 2.07 25.28 6.51
CA ARG A 262 1.36 26.56 6.54
C ARG A 262 0.32 26.67 5.42
N GLU A 263 0.63 26.20 4.21
CA GLU A 263 -0.28 26.22 3.06
C GLU A 263 -1.45 25.23 3.21
N TYR A 264 -1.22 24.10 3.89
CA TYR A 264 -2.24 23.09 4.12
C TYR A 264 -2.10 22.43 5.51
N PRO A 265 -2.63 23.05 6.57
CA PRO A 265 -2.54 22.52 7.93
C PRO A 265 -3.50 21.34 8.12
N LEU A 266 -2.96 20.14 8.33
CA LEU A 266 -3.75 18.96 8.70
C LEU A 266 -4.08 18.98 10.19
N LYS A 267 -5.35 18.71 10.54
CA LYS A 267 -5.88 18.83 11.91
C LYS A 267 -5.22 17.91 12.95
N LYS A 268 -4.51 16.87 12.52
CA LYS A 268 -3.87 15.85 13.38
C LYS A 268 -2.43 15.55 12.95
N ASP A 269 -1.77 16.47 12.23
CA ASP A 269 -0.46 16.15 11.67
C ASP A 269 0.58 15.98 12.77
N THR A 270 1.21 14.81 12.81
CA THR A 270 2.38 14.55 13.65
C THR A 270 3.68 14.85 12.90
N PHE A 271 3.59 15.19 11.61
CA PHE A 271 4.75 15.55 10.80
C PHE A 271 5.17 17.00 11.06
N THR A 272 6.44 17.19 11.39
CA THR A 272 7.02 18.51 11.77
C THR A 272 8.26 18.84 10.93
N PRO A 273 8.73 20.10 10.91
CA PRO A 273 10.01 20.46 10.29
C PRO A 273 11.19 19.65 10.84
N GLU A 274 11.19 19.32 12.14
CA GLU A 274 12.22 18.48 12.73
C GLU A 274 12.12 17.03 12.24
N THR A 275 10.90 16.49 12.10
CA THR A 275 10.68 15.18 11.47
C THR A 275 11.23 15.15 10.04
N ALA A 276 10.92 16.18 9.23
CA ALA A 276 11.40 16.27 7.85
C ALA A 276 12.93 16.35 7.77
N LYS A 277 13.57 17.13 8.67
CA LYS A 277 15.03 17.21 8.75
C LYS A 277 15.66 15.85 9.08
N ASN A 278 15.07 15.10 10.00
CA ASN A 278 15.54 13.76 10.35
C ASN A 278 15.38 12.77 9.18
N VAL A 279 14.25 12.82 8.46
CA VAL A 279 14.02 12.03 7.25
C VAL A 279 15.06 12.36 6.18
N ARG A 280 15.35 13.64 5.95
CA ARG A 280 16.36 14.08 4.97
C ARG A 280 17.73 13.50 5.27
N ARG A 281 18.21 13.64 6.52
CA ARG A 281 19.50 13.08 6.93
C ARG A 281 19.56 11.57 6.76
N LEU A 282 18.48 10.87 7.12
CA LEU A 282 18.39 9.41 6.96
C LEU A 282 18.45 9.01 5.48
N TRP A 283 17.71 9.70 4.63
CA TRP A 283 17.69 9.47 3.19
C TRP A 283 19.05 9.75 2.53
N GLU A 284 19.71 10.85 2.90
CA GLU A 284 21.06 11.18 2.45
C GLU A 284 22.07 10.10 2.84
N GLY A 285 22.06 9.67 4.11
CA GLY A 285 22.94 8.58 4.56
C GLY A 285 22.69 7.27 3.83
N TRP A 286 21.42 6.90 3.61
CA TRP A 286 21.07 5.70 2.85
C TRP A 286 21.59 5.78 1.39
N LEU A 287 21.51 6.95 0.75
CA LEU A 287 22.05 7.17 -0.59
C LEU A 287 23.58 7.12 -0.64
N GLU A 288 24.29 7.60 0.38
CA GLU A 288 25.75 7.50 0.45
C GLU A 288 26.21 6.04 0.52
N GLU A 289 25.43 5.18 1.21
CA GLU A 289 25.74 3.76 1.37
C GLU A 289 25.34 2.89 0.16
N ASN A 290 24.33 3.30 -0.61
CA ASN A 290 23.68 2.47 -1.63
C ASN A 290 23.64 3.08 -3.05
N GLY A 291 24.12 4.32 -3.22
CA GLY A 291 23.94 5.15 -4.43
C GLY A 291 24.97 5.01 -5.54
#